data_AF-A0A7S2AQU7-F1
#
_entry.id   AF-A0A7S2AQU7-F1
#
_cell.length_a   1.000
_cell.length_b   1.000
_cell.length_c   1.000
_cell.angle_alpha   90.00
_cell.angle_beta   90.00
_cell.angle_gamma   90.00
#
_symmetry.space_group_name_H-M   'P 1'
#
loop_
_entity.id
_entity.type
_entity.pdbx_description
1 polymer ?
#
loop_
_entity_poly.entity_id
_entity_poly.type
_entity_poly.pdbx_seq_one_letter_code
_entity_poly.pdbx_strand_id
1 'polypeptide(L)'
;DLSACVDFGAMALATASANEEVSDEYRHGVRFHGPVPQSDFLHALGAGERARHLVSACGDDESAARRVYDGYRRVVETADEVASTGGDRGDAMGDAFVAATLVSDDVAGGDDAVVSAAL
;
A
#
# COMPACT_ATOMS: atom_id res chain seq x y z
N ASP A 1 1.26 -19.40 -15.33
CA ASP A 1 0.54 -18.16 -15.01
C ASP A 1 1.14 -17.04 -15.83
N LEU A 2 0.34 -16.08 -16.28
CA LEU A 2 0.81 -14.91 -17.05
C LEU A 2 0.52 -13.65 -16.23
N SER A 3 1.54 -12.83 -15.98
CA SER A 3 1.43 -11.60 -15.20
C SER A 3 2.03 -10.40 -15.96
N ALA A 4 1.59 -9.19 -15.59
CA ALA A 4 2.06 -7.93 -16.15
C ALA A 4 2.07 -6.84 -15.06
N CYS A 5 2.91 -5.83 -15.24
CA CYS A 5 2.93 -4.65 -14.37
C CYS A 5 1.67 -3.80 -14.60
N VAL A 6 1.14 -3.22 -13.51
CA VAL A 6 0.03 -2.27 -13.57
C VAL A 6 0.58 -0.87 -13.85
N ASP A 7 -0.04 -0.17 -14.81
CA ASP A 7 0.28 1.23 -15.10
C ASP A 7 -0.64 2.16 -14.29
N PHE A 8 -0.15 2.56 -13.12
CA PHE A 8 -0.88 3.49 -12.23
C PHE A 8 -0.97 4.91 -12.80
N GLY A 9 -0.07 5.30 -13.71
CA GLY A 9 -0.17 6.58 -14.40
C GLY A 9 -1.34 6.61 -15.37
N ALA A 10 -1.53 5.53 -16.13
CA ALA A 10 -2.70 5.36 -16.99
C ALA A 10 -4.01 5.32 -16.17
N MET A 11 -4.01 4.70 -14.98
CA MET A 11 -5.17 4.72 -14.07
C MET A 11 -5.54 6.13 -13.61
N ALA A 12 -4.54 6.94 -13.23
CA ALA A 12 -4.77 8.33 -12.82
C ALA A 12 -5.37 9.16 -13.98
N LEU A 13 -4.83 9.02 -15.19
CA LEU A 13 -5.34 9.69 -16.38
C LEU A 13 -6.77 9.25 -16.72
N ALA A 14 -7.05 7.95 -16.70
CA ALA A 14 -8.38 7.42 -16.96
C ALA A 14 -9.42 7.94 -15.96
N THR A 15 -9.02 8.10 -14.69
CA THR A 15 -9.88 8.69 -13.65
C THR A 15 -10.19 10.16 -13.94
N ALA A 16 -9.19 10.94 -14.34
CA ALA A 16 -9.39 12.34 -14.72
C ALA A 16 -10.33 12.48 -15.92
N SER A 17 -10.12 11.68 -16.98
CA SER A 17 -10.98 11.67 -18.16
C SER A 17 -12.43 11.28 -17.84
N ALA A 18 -12.63 10.28 -16.97
CA ALA A 18 -13.96 9.88 -16.55
C ALA A 18 -14.72 11.02 -15.84
N ASN A 19 -14.03 11.86 -15.06
CA ASN A 19 -14.65 13.01 -14.40
C ASN A 19 -15.01 14.15 -15.36
N GLU A 20 -14.34 14.27 -16.51
CA GLU A 20 -14.61 15.30 -17.53
C GLU A 20 -15.85 14.96 -18.38
N GLU A 21 -16.14 13.67 -18.59
CA GLU A 21 -17.25 13.21 -19.45
C GLU A 21 -18.63 13.25 -18.74
N VAL A 22 -18.68 13.50 -17.44
CA VAL A 22 -19.93 13.48 -16.65
C VAL A 22 -20.60 14.87 -16.65
N SER A 23 -21.82 14.92 -17.21
CA SER A 23 -22.70 16.10 -17.23
C SER A 23 -23.01 16.61 -15.82
N ASP A 24 -23.16 17.93 -15.64
CA ASP A 24 -23.32 18.64 -14.36
C ASP A 24 -24.36 18.06 -13.39
N GLU A 25 -25.33 17.30 -13.89
CA GLU A 25 -26.45 16.71 -13.14
C GLU A 25 -26.08 15.41 -12.38
N TYR A 26 -24.94 14.78 -12.65
CA TYR A 26 -24.50 13.52 -12.04
C TYR A 26 -23.06 13.54 -11.51
N ARG A 27 -22.52 14.72 -11.18
CA ARG A 27 -21.13 14.91 -10.74
C ARG A 27 -20.86 14.28 -9.36
N HIS A 28 -20.74 12.96 -9.32
CA HIS A 28 -20.07 12.20 -8.28
C HIS A 28 -18.64 11.96 -8.76
N GLY A 29 -17.78 12.98 -8.62
CA GLY A 29 -16.40 12.87 -9.07
C GLY A 29 -15.62 11.82 -8.28
N VAL A 30 -14.57 11.27 -8.88
CA VAL A 30 -13.68 10.31 -8.24
C VAL A 30 -12.26 10.87 -8.24
N ARG A 31 -11.61 10.90 -7.07
CA ARG A 31 -10.20 11.26 -6.93
C ARG A 31 -9.33 10.01 -6.88
N PHE A 32 -8.25 10.04 -7.66
CA PHE A 32 -7.18 9.06 -7.58
C PHE A 32 -6.11 9.54 -6.60
N HIS A 33 -5.74 8.69 -5.65
CA HIS A 33 -4.64 8.95 -4.72
C HIS A 33 -3.57 7.85 -4.80
N GLY A 34 -2.30 8.26 -4.73
CA GLY A 34 -1.13 7.40 -4.95
C GLY A 34 -0.53 7.58 -6.36
N PRO A 35 0.25 6.60 -6.87
CA PRO A 35 0.70 5.40 -6.17
C PRO A 35 1.75 5.73 -5.10
N VAL A 36 1.74 4.96 -4.01
CA VAL A 36 2.78 4.98 -2.98
C VAL A 36 3.40 3.59 -2.82
N PRO A 37 4.70 3.48 -2.45
CA PRO A 37 5.31 2.19 -2.16
C PRO A 37 4.53 1.41 -1.09
N GLN A 38 4.44 0.09 -1.25
CA GLN A 38 3.77 -0.78 -0.28
C GLN A 38 4.38 -0.64 1.13
N SER A 39 5.71 -0.50 1.20
CA SER A 39 6.42 -0.28 2.47
C SER A 39 5.89 0.94 3.22
N ASP A 40 5.86 2.09 2.54
CA ASP A 40 5.43 3.37 3.12
C ASP A 40 3.97 3.28 3.56
N PHE A 41 3.11 2.72 2.71
CA PHE A 41 1.69 2.54 3.02
C PHE A 41 1.46 1.66 4.26
N LEU A 42 2.14 0.52 4.36
CA LEU A 42 1.99 -0.39 5.49
C LEU A 42 2.60 0.21 6.78
N HIS A 43 3.69 0.96 6.68
CA HIS A 43 4.25 1.69 7.80
C HIS A 43 3.30 2.78 8.31
N ALA A 44 2.69 3.55 7.41
CA ALA A 44 1.69 4.57 7.76
C ALA A 44 0.48 3.96 8.49
N LEU A 45 0.07 2.74 8.14
CA LEU A 45 -1.00 2.00 8.81
C LEU A 45 -0.58 1.31 10.13
N GLY A 46 0.67 1.45 10.57
CA GLY A 46 1.14 0.85 11.83
C GLY A 46 1.41 -0.65 11.76
N ALA A 47 1.69 -1.20 10.56
CA ALA A 47 1.98 -2.62 10.39
C ALA A 47 3.15 -3.10 11.27
N GLY A 48 4.15 -2.26 11.50
CA GLY A 48 5.30 -2.59 12.37
C GLY A 48 4.91 -2.80 13.83
N GLU A 49 4.03 -1.97 14.38
CA GLU A 49 3.51 -2.16 15.74
C GLU A 49 2.69 -3.44 15.85
N ARG A 50 1.86 -3.70 14.83
CA ARG A 50 1.08 -4.93 14.76
C ARG A 50 1.97 -6.16 14.68
N ALA A 51 3.04 -6.14 13.89
CA ALA A 51 3.99 -7.24 13.77
C ALA A 51 4.65 -7.55 15.13
N ARG A 52 5.07 -6.52 15.87
CA ARG A 52 5.63 -6.69 17.23
C ARG A 52 4.63 -7.33 18.19
N HIS A 53 3.36 -6.90 18.17
CA HIS A 53 2.31 -7.51 18.98
C HIS A 53 2.07 -8.98 18.62
N LEU A 54 2.10 -9.32 17.33
CA LEU A 54 1.93 -10.70 16.87
C LEU A 54 3.11 -11.58 17.29
N VAL A 55 4.35 -11.11 17.14
CA VAL A 55 5.55 -11.80 17.64
C VAL A 55 5.46 -12.04 19.15
N SER A 56 5.05 -11.02 19.91
CA SER A 56 4.87 -11.17 21.36
C SER A 56 3.76 -12.15 21.73
N ALA A 57 2.70 -12.25 20.92
CA ALA A 57 1.59 -13.17 21.16
C ALA A 57 1.95 -14.64 20.90
N CYS A 58 3.06 -14.93 20.22
CA CYS A 58 3.55 -16.29 20.00
C CYS A 58 4.10 -16.95 21.29
N GLY A 59 4.39 -16.18 22.34
CA GLY A 59 4.97 -16.71 23.58
C GLY A 59 6.31 -17.40 23.32
N ASP A 60 6.43 -18.65 23.77
CA ASP A 60 7.66 -19.45 23.63
C ASP A 60 7.79 -20.15 22.26
N ASP A 61 6.81 -20.01 21.35
CA ASP A 61 6.91 -20.56 20.00
C ASP A 61 7.80 -19.68 19.10
N GLU A 62 9.11 -19.88 19.22
CA GLU A 62 10.12 -19.20 18.42
C GLU A 62 9.92 -19.41 16.90
N SER A 63 9.39 -20.57 16.51
CA SER A 63 9.14 -20.89 15.10
C SER A 63 8.01 -20.03 14.54
N ALA A 64 6.92 -19.86 15.30
CA ALA A 64 5.83 -18.97 14.95
C ALA A 64 6.25 -17.51 14.95
N ALA A 65 6.97 -17.06 15.99
CA ALA A 65 7.50 -15.71 16.09
C ALA A 65 8.37 -15.35 14.87
N ARG A 66 9.27 -16.27 14.47
CA ARG A 66 10.13 -16.07 13.31
C ARG A 66 9.33 -15.99 12.01
N ARG A 67 8.34 -16.86 11.80
CA ARG A 67 7.46 -16.81 10.61
C ARG A 67 6.72 -15.47 10.48
N VAL A 68 6.24 -14.92 11.60
CA VAL A 68 5.58 -13.60 11.61
C VAL A 68 6.56 -12.50 11.22
N TYR A 69 7.76 -12.52 11.82
CA TYR A 69 8.77 -11.52 11.54
C TYR A 69 9.27 -11.57 10.08
N ASP A 70 9.56 -12.77 9.58
CA ASP A 70 10.00 -12.97 8.19
C ASP A 70 8.90 -12.57 7.20
N GLY A 71 7.64 -12.90 7.49
CA GLY A 71 6.49 -12.49 6.69
C GLY A 71 6.31 -10.96 6.67
N TYR A 72 6.47 -10.31 7.82
CA TYR A 72 6.45 -8.84 7.92
C TYR A 72 7.58 -8.22 7.08
N ARG A 73 8.82 -8.68 7.26
CA ARG A 73 9.98 -8.20 6.49
C ARG A 73 9.75 -8.32 4.99
N ARG A 74 9.25 -9.47 4.52
CA ARG A 74 8.97 -9.71 3.10
C ARG A 74 8.04 -8.65 2.50
N VAL A 75 7.03 -8.20 3.25
CA VAL A 75 6.04 -7.23 2.73
C VAL A 75 6.46 -5.77 2.88
N VAL A 76 7.36 -5.42 3.81
CA VAL A 76 7.76 -4.02 4.02
C VAL A 76 9.16 -3.69 3.53
N GLU A 77 10.08 -4.64 3.50
CA GLU A 77 11.45 -4.34 3.10
C GLU A 77 11.55 -4.10 1.60
N THR A 78 12.32 -3.08 1.26
CA THR A 78 12.71 -2.75 -0.11
C THR A 78 13.83 -3.68 -0.58
N ALA A 79 13.99 -3.79 -1.90
CA ALA A 79 15.06 -4.60 -2.47
C ALA A 79 16.45 -4.15 -1.98
N ASP A 80 16.65 -2.85 -1.76
CA ASP A 80 17.91 -2.29 -1.27
C ASP A 80 18.18 -2.63 0.21
N GLU A 81 17.15 -2.59 1.07
CA GLU A 81 17.27 -3.03 2.46
C GLU A 81 17.64 -4.51 2.55
N VAL A 82 16.97 -5.36 1.76
CA VAL A 82 17.30 -6.80 1.71
C VAL A 82 18.72 -7.02 1.19
N ALA A 83 19.12 -6.30 0.14
CA ALA A 83 20.48 -6.40 -0.42
C ALA A 83 21.56 -6.01 0.58
N SER A 84 21.31 -4.98 1.40
CA SER A 84 22.24 -4.53 2.44
C SER A 84 22.50 -5.58 3.52
N THR A 85 21.57 -6.51 3.70
CA THR A 85 21.67 -7.63 4.66
C THR A 85 22.15 -8.94 4.01
N GLY A 86 22.49 -8.92 2.72
CA GLY A 86 22.93 -10.10 1.96
C GLY A 86 21.79 -11.06 1.59
N GLY A 87 20.54 -10.61 1.66
CA GLY A 87 19.36 -11.40 1.28
C GLY A 87 19.08 -11.36 -0.23
N ASP A 88 18.17 -12.22 -0.68
CA ASP A 88 17.70 -12.24 -2.07
C ASP A 88 16.70 -11.10 -2.32
N ARG A 89 17.04 -10.20 -3.24
CA ARG A 89 16.19 -9.07 -3.64
C ARG A 89 14.83 -9.51 -4.18
N GLY A 90 14.74 -10.71 -4.76
CA GLY A 90 13.51 -11.23 -5.35
C GLY A 90 12.38 -11.47 -4.35
N ASP A 91 12.70 -11.52 -3.05
CA ASP A 91 11.72 -11.70 -1.99
C ASP A 91 11.19 -10.38 -1.39
N ALA A 92 11.84 -9.24 -1.68
CA ALA A 92 11.44 -7.94 -1.19
C ALA A 92 10.23 -7.40 -1.97
N MET A 93 9.15 -7.03 -1.26
CA MET A 93 7.94 -6.49 -1.89
C MET A 93 7.72 -5.00 -1.64
N GLY A 94 8.48 -4.38 -0.73
CA GLY A 94 8.19 -3.04 -0.22
C GLY A 94 8.15 -1.95 -1.30
N ASP A 95 8.98 -2.08 -2.33
CA ASP A 95 9.10 -1.16 -3.47
C ASP A 95 8.62 -1.79 -4.80
N ALA A 96 8.54 -3.12 -4.88
CA ALA A 96 8.02 -3.83 -6.05
C ALA A 96 6.49 -3.76 -6.18
N PHE A 97 5.79 -3.56 -5.06
CA PHE A 97 4.34 -3.38 -5.01
C PHE A 97 4.01 -1.97 -4.55
N VAL A 98 2.88 -1.46 -5.03
CA VAL A 98 2.40 -0.11 -4.72
C VAL A 98 0.92 -0.14 -4.38
N ALA A 99 0.50 0.82 -3.55
CA ALA A 99 -0.89 1.04 -3.20
C ALA A 99 -1.41 2.32 -3.89
N ALA A 100 -2.65 2.26 -4.39
CA ALA A 100 -3.38 3.41 -4.89
C ALA A 100 -4.86 3.24 -4.54
N THR A 101 -5.59 4.34 -4.43
CA THR A 101 -7.02 4.34 -4.09
C THR A 101 -7.82 5.30 -4.95
N LEU A 102 -9.09 4.95 -5.18
CA LEU A 102 -10.09 5.78 -5.83
C LEU A 102 -11.14 6.15 -4.79
N VAL A 103 -11.35 7.45 -4.57
CA VAL A 103 -12.25 7.96 -3.55
C VAL A 103 -13.31 8.82 -4.22
N SER A 104 -14.58 8.53 -3.95
CA SER A 104 -15.68 9.40 -4.40
C SER A 104 -15.63 10.74 -3.66
N ASP A 105 -15.89 11.82 -4.38
CA ASP A 105 -15.97 13.18 -3.83
C ASP A 105 -17.07 13.33 -2.77
N ASP A 106 -18.12 12.51 -2.83
CA ASP A 106 -19.20 12.53 -1.83
C ASP A 106 -18.74 12.03 -0.45
N VAL A 107 -17.69 11.20 -0.42
CA VAL A 107 -17.09 10.68 0.82
C VAL A 107 -16.07 11.66 1.41
N ALA A 108 -15.44 12.47 0.56
CA ALA A 108 -14.38 13.40 0.96
C ALA A 108 -14.90 14.70 1.60
N GLY A 109 -16.21 14.95 1.60
CA GLY A 109 -16.83 16.11 2.28
C GLY A 109 -16.76 16.09 3.82
N GLY A 110 -16.22 15.01 4.42
CA GLY A 110 -16.20 14.82 5.87
C GLY A 110 -14.89 15.17 6.58
N ASP A 111 -13.72 14.91 6.00
CA ASP A 111 -12.40 15.25 6.57
C ASP A 111 -11.30 14.86 5.57
N ASP A 112 -10.86 15.81 4.74
CA ASP A 112 -9.68 15.66 3.84
C ASP A 112 -8.40 15.27 4.63
N ALA A 113 -8.39 15.47 5.94
CA ALA A 113 -7.26 15.18 6.83
C ALA A 113 -6.98 13.69 7.02
N VAL A 114 -7.98 12.81 6.95
CA VAL A 114 -7.76 11.37 7.24
C VAL A 114 -7.16 10.64 6.03
N VAL A 115 -7.55 11.02 4.82
CA VAL A 115 -7.02 10.41 3.58
C VAL A 115 -5.61 10.91 3.30
N SER A 116 -5.32 12.19 3.57
CA SER A 116 -3.97 12.76 3.40
C SER A 116 -2.97 12.38 4.50
N ALA A 117 -3.43 11.84 5.64
CA ALA A 117 -2.54 11.38 6.71
C ALA A 117 -2.10 9.91 6.54
N ALA A 118 -2.77 9.16 5.66
CA ALA A 118 -2.51 7.74 5.40
C ALA A 118 -1.73 7.48 4.10
N LEU A 119 -1.44 8.53 3.33
CA LEU A 119 -0.69 8.52 2.07
C LEU A 119 0.42 9.57 2.12
#